data_AF-A0A2V9BRZ3-F1
#
_entry.id   AF-A0A2V9BRZ3-F1
#
_cell.length_a   1.000
_cell.length_b   1.000
_cell.length_c   1.000
_cell.angle_alpha   90.00
_cell.angle_beta   90.00
_cell.angle_gamma   90.00
#
_symmetry.space_group_name_H-M   'P 1'
#
loop_
_entity.id
_entity.type
_entity.pdbx_description
1 polymer ?
#
loop_
_entity_poly.entity_id
_entity_poly.type
_entity_poly.pdbx_seq_one_letter_code
_entity_poly.pdbx_strand_id
1 'polypeptide(L)'
;GAIPRRISILAKDSLFRIPFVSWAFRLARFVPVNRTNREAAVASVDRATEYLEQGVSFLVYPEGTRSADGRLLPFKKGSFVMAIKAGVPVVPISVVGAHHILRKNEFAIHPGEILVKFSPAIDASAYKLAQRDALAARVHAAVAAGLPPDQQPKA
;
A
#
# COMPACT_ATOMS: atom_id res chain seq x y z
N GLY A 1 17.19 9.65 -5.41
CA GLY A 1 16.00 9.30 -4.62
C GLY A 1 15.91 7.80 -4.48
N ALA A 2 15.46 7.28 -3.34
CA ALA A 2 15.47 5.84 -3.05
C ALA A 2 14.51 4.99 -3.92
N ILE A 3 13.59 5.62 -4.65
CA ILE A 3 12.67 4.97 -5.58
C ILE A 3 12.84 5.64 -6.95
N PRO A 4 13.34 4.92 -7.99
CA PRO A 4 13.84 5.54 -9.23
C PRO A 4 12.74 5.90 -10.23
N ARG A 5 11.50 5.43 -10.05
CA ARG A 5 10.38 5.67 -10.98
C ARG A 5 9.28 6.51 -10.35
N ARG A 6 8.42 7.06 -11.20
CA ARG A 6 7.21 7.80 -10.78
C ARG A 6 6.32 6.90 -9.92
N ILE A 7 5.99 7.38 -8.73
CA ILE A 7 5.13 6.68 -7.78
C ILE A 7 3.70 7.21 -7.90
N SER A 8 2.75 6.31 -8.07
CA SER A 8 1.32 6.57 -7.90
C SER A 8 0.81 5.86 -6.64
N ILE A 9 -0.30 6.37 -6.08
CA ILE A 9 -0.89 5.85 -4.84
C ILE A 9 -2.31 5.38 -5.14
N LEU A 10 -2.68 4.24 -4.57
CA LEU A 10 -4.08 3.82 -4.49
C LEU A 10 -4.79 4.64 -3.40
N ALA A 11 -5.51 5.68 -3.82
CA ALA A 11 -6.13 6.65 -2.91
C ALA A 11 -7.64 6.43 -2.77
N LYS A 12 -8.20 6.83 -1.63
CA LYS A 12 -9.64 6.72 -1.36
C LYS A 12 -10.42 7.57 -2.36
N ASP A 13 -11.44 7.01 -2.99
CA ASP A 13 -12.29 7.69 -3.99
C ASP A 13 -12.84 9.04 -3.49
N SER A 14 -13.21 9.15 -2.21
CA SER A 14 -13.70 10.40 -1.63
C SER A 14 -12.69 11.56 -1.70
N LEU A 15 -11.39 11.30 -1.75
CA LEU A 15 -10.38 12.36 -1.90
C LEU A 15 -10.40 12.99 -3.29
N PHE A 16 -10.88 12.27 -4.31
CA PHE A 16 -11.04 12.78 -5.67
C PHE A 16 -12.29 13.65 -5.83
N ARG A 17 -13.15 13.74 -4.80
CA ARG A 17 -14.32 14.62 -4.79
C ARG A 17 -14.01 16.03 -4.25
N ILE A 18 -12.81 16.25 -3.73
CA ILE A 18 -12.35 17.56 -3.23
C ILE A 18 -11.82 18.39 -4.43
N PRO A 19 -12.39 19.57 -4.71
CA PRO A 19 -11.90 20.44 -5.78
C PRO A 19 -10.43 20.83 -5.56
N PHE A 20 -9.67 21.02 -6.65
CA PHE A 20 -8.20 21.20 -6.69
C PHE A 20 -7.36 19.95 -6.32
N VAL A 21 -7.69 19.24 -5.24
CA VAL A 21 -7.03 17.97 -4.87
C VAL A 21 -7.25 16.91 -5.94
N SER A 22 -8.46 16.85 -6.52
CA SER A 22 -8.80 15.97 -7.62
C SER A 22 -7.93 16.19 -8.87
N TRP A 23 -7.58 17.44 -9.18
CA TRP A 23 -6.74 17.79 -10.32
C TRP A 23 -5.30 17.35 -10.11
N ALA A 24 -4.73 17.61 -8.92
CA ALA A 24 -3.40 17.16 -8.55
C ALA A 24 -3.30 15.62 -8.57
N PHE A 25 -4.30 14.91 -8.05
CA PHE A 25 -4.31 13.45 -8.00
C PHE A 25 -4.43 12.81 -9.38
N ARG A 26 -5.22 13.41 -10.29
CA ARG A 26 -5.31 12.98 -11.69
C ARG A 26 -3.96 13.16 -12.41
N LEU A 27 -3.30 14.31 -12.23
CA LEU A 27 -1.94 14.55 -12.77
C LEU A 27 -0.88 13.61 -12.16
N ALA A 28 -1.09 13.18 -10.91
CA ALA A 28 -0.25 12.18 -10.24
C ALA A 28 -0.54 10.73 -10.66
N ARG A 29 -1.51 10.49 -11.57
CA ARG A 29 -2.03 9.16 -11.96
C ARG A 29 -2.48 8.31 -10.76
N PHE A 30 -3.00 8.96 -9.71
CA PHE A 30 -3.55 8.23 -8.57
C PHE A 30 -4.82 7.50 -9.03
N VAL A 31 -4.94 6.24 -8.63
CA VAL A 31 -6.11 5.43 -8.98
C VAL A 31 -7.09 5.53 -7.81
N PRO A 32 -8.31 6.07 -8.03
CA PRO A 32 -9.35 6.06 -7.01
C PRO A 32 -9.77 4.61 -6.75
N VAL A 33 -9.76 4.19 -5.49
CA VAL A 33 -10.27 2.88 -5.09
C VAL A 33 -11.54 3.06 -4.29
N ASN A 34 -12.66 2.65 -4.88
CA ASN A 34 -13.93 2.52 -4.17
C ASN A 34 -13.98 1.16 -3.47
N ARG A 35 -13.81 1.17 -2.15
CA ARG A 35 -13.74 -0.06 -1.32
C ARG A 35 -15.11 -0.58 -0.88
N THR A 36 -16.19 0.15 -1.17
CA THR A 36 -17.57 -0.20 -0.80
C THR A 36 -18.32 -0.91 -1.92
N ASN A 37 -17.87 -0.79 -3.18
CA ASN A 37 -18.44 -1.51 -4.32
C ASN A 37 -17.39 -2.48 -4.89
N ARG A 38 -17.74 -3.78 -4.91
CA ARG A 38 -16.84 -4.86 -5.33
C ARG A 38 -16.49 -4.78 -6.82
N GLU A 39 -17.43 -4.43 -7.68
CA GLU A 39 -17.19 -4.27 -9.12
C GLU A 39 -16.27 -3.08 -9.39
N ALA A 40 -16.53 -1.95 -8.72
CA ALA A 40 -15.68 -0.77 -8.81
C ALA A 40 -14.25 -1.05 -8.30
N ALA A 41 -14.10 -1.87 -7.26
CA ALA A 41 -12.80 -2.29 -6.76
C ALA A 41 -12.03 -3.16 -7.78
N VAL A 42 -12.72 -4.03 -8.52
CA VAL A 42 -12.11 -4.84 -9.60
C VAL A 42 -11.66 -3.95 -10.75
N ALA A 43 -12.52 -3.05 -11.25
CA ALA A 43 -12.15 -2.10 -12.30
C ALA A 43 -10.96 -1.21 -11.91
N SER A 44 -10.87 -0.81 -10.63
CA SER A 44 -9.73 -0.05 -10.11
C SER A 44 -8.43 -0.86 -10.15
N VAL A 45 -8.51 -2.17 -9.87
CA VAL A 45 -7.35 -3.08 -9.95
C VAL A 45 -6.89 -3.26 -11.39
N ASP A 46 -7.82 -3.41 -12.33
CA ASP A 46 -7.47 -3.58 -13.75
C ASP A 46 -6.81 -2.31 -14.29
N ARG A 47 -7.37 -1.13 -14.00
CA ARG A 47 -6.76 0.17 -14.37
C ARG A 47 -5.37 0.36 -13.77
N ALA A 48 -5.17 -0.06 -12.52
CA ALA A 48 -3.86 0.02 -11.88
C ALA A 48 -2.85 -0.96 -12.49
N THR A 49 -3.32 -2.11 -12.99
CA THR A 49 -2.52 -3.09 -13.73
C THR A 49 -2.01 -2.48 -15.04
N GLU A 50 -2.87 -1.80 -15.81
CA GLU A 50 -2.46 -1.10 -17.04
C GLU A 50 -1.36 -0.05 -16.77
N TYR A 51 -1.45 0.69 -15.66
CA TYR A 51 -0.42 1.67 -15.30
C TYR A 51 0.90 1.02 -14.86
N LEU A 52 0.84 -0.12 -14.17
CA LEU A 52 2.05 -0.90 -13.84
C LEU A 52 2.78 -1.37 -15.11
N GLU A 53 2.03 -1.84 -16.11
CA GLU A 53 2.57 -2.26 -17.41
C GLU A 53 3.23 -1.08 -18.17
N GLN A 54 2.70 0.14 -18.00
CA GLN A 54 3.30 1.38 -18.52
C GLN A 54 4.53 1.86 -17.71
N GLY A 55 4.99 1.07 -16.73
CA GLY A 55 6.19 1.34 -15.94
C GLY A 55 5.99 2.27 -14.74
N VAL A 56 4.74 2.60 -14.39
CA VAL A 56 4.42 3.35 -13.16
C VAL A 56 4.60 2.44 -11.94
N SER A 57 5.18 2.94 -10.86
CA SER A 57 5.25 2.20 -9.59
C SER A 57 4.10 2.58 -8.67
N PHE A 58 3.58 1.63 -7.89
CA PHE A 58 2.52 1.90 -6.91
C PHE A 58 3.02 1.78 -5.48
N LEU A 59 2.74 2.80 -4.66
CA LEU A 59 2.83 2.70 -3.21
C LEU A 59 1.45 2.35 -2.66
N VAL A 60 1.37 1.25 -1.91
CA VAL A 60 0.11 0.75 -1.36
C VAL A 60 0.26 0.44 0.12
N TYR A 61 -0.74 0.83 0.90
CA TYR A 61 -0.93 0.41 2.29
C TYR A 61 -1.98 -0.71 2.32
N PRO A 62 -1.57 -1.99 2.30
CA PRO A 62 -2.49 -3.12 2.13
C PRO A 62 -3.43 -3.33 3.32
N GLU A 63 -3.12 -2.79 4.50
CA GLU A 63 -4.03 -2.72 5.66
C GLU A 63 -5.30 -1.90 5.36
N GLY A 64 -5.15 -0.87 4.51
CA GLY A 64 -6.21 0.03 4.09
C GLY A 64 -6.66 1.03 5.16
N THR A 65 -6.08 1.05 6.35
CA THR A 65 -6.34 2.06 7.37
C THR A 65 -5.11 2.21 8.25
N ARG A 66 -4.98 3.34 8.94
CA ARG A 66 -3.95 3.51 9.96
C ARG A 66 -4.29 2.64 11.16
N SER A 67 -3.28 2.00 11.73
CA SER A 67 -3.39 1.32 13.02
C SER A 67 -3.72 2.33 14.12
N ALA A 68 -4.51 1.89 15.11
CA ALA A 68 -4.85 2.72 16.27
C ALA A 68 -3.78 2.61 17.38
N ASP A 69 -3.12 1.46 17.48
CA ASP A 69 -2.12 1.14 18.50
C ASP A 69 -0.70 0.98 17.91
N GLY A 70 -0.52 1.34 16.63
CA GLY A 70 0.76 1.25 15.94
C GLY A 70 1.12 -0.14 15.43
N ARG A 71 0.33 -1.17 15.76
CA ARG A 71 0.60 -2.55 15.35
C ARG A 71 0.17 -2.82 13.91
N LEU A 72 0.96 -3.62 13.21
CA LEU A 72 0.69 -4.06 11.85
C LEU A 72 -0.64 -4.82 11.77
N LEU A 73 -1.55 -4.37 10.91
CA LEU A 73 -2.85 -4.99 10.68
C LEU A 73 -2.81 -6.03 9.56
N PRO A 74 -3.83 -6.91 9.47
CA PRO A 74 -3.96 -7.85 8.37
C PRO A 74 -4.03 -7.16 7.00
N PHE A 75 -3.40 -7.79 6.01
CA PHE A 75 -3.34 -7.24 4.65
C PHE A 75 -4.54 -7.65 3.80
N LYS A 76 -5.07 -6.68 3.04
CA LYS A 76 -6.10 -6.91 2.02
C LYS A 76 -5.46 -7.43 0.73
N LYS A 77 -6.20 -8.28 0.01
CA LYS A 77 -5.68 -9.06 -1.13
C LYS A 77 -5.50 -8.25 -2.42
N GLY A 78 -6.20 -7.11 -2.57
CA GLY A 78 -6.35 -6.41 -3.85
C GLY A 78 -5.03 -5.96 -4.50
N SER A 79 -4.09 -5.46 -3.71
CA SER A 79 -2.77 -5.05 -4.21
C SER A 79 -1.91 -6.20 -4.69
N PHE A 80 -2.08 -7.38 -4.11
CA PHE A 80 -1.36 -8.60 -4.50
C PHE A 80 -1.96 -9.22 -5.76
N VAL A 81 -3.28 -9.11 -5.95
CA VAL A 81 -3.94 -9.44 -7.22
C VAL A 81 -3.38 -8.56 -8.34
N MET A 82 -3.27 -7.25 -8.10
CA MET A 82 -2.69 -6.30 -9.05
C MET A 82 -1.25 -6.66 -9.42
N ALA A 83 -0.39 -6.94 -8.43
CA ALA A 83 1.00 -7.32 -8.66
C ALA A 83 1.14 -8.63 -9.46
N ILE A 84 0.32 -9.64 -9.14
CA ILE A 84 0.29 -10.92 -9.86
C ILE A 84 -0.15 -10.72 -11.31
N LYS A 85 -1.25 -9.98 -11.54
CA LYS A 85 -1.75 -9.72 -12.89
C LYS A 85 -0.74 -8.99 -13.76
N ALA A 86 -0.07 -7.98 -13.20
CA ALA A 86 0.93 -7.20 -13.93
C ALA A 86 2.30 -7.89 -14.03
N GLY A 87 2.53 -9.01 -13.32
CA GLY A 87 3.81 -9.69 -13.30
C GLY A 87 4.97 -8.87 -12.73
N VAL A 88 4.68 -7.94 -11.79
CA VAL A 88 5.67 -7.00 -11.25
C VAL A 88 6.10 -7.37 -9.82
N PRO A 89 7.36 -7.08 -9.42
CA PRO A 89 7.81 -7.35 -8.07
C PRO A 89 7.12 -6.46 -7.03
N VAL A 90 6.95 -7.00 -5.82
CA VAL A 90 6.48 -6.27 -4.64
C VAL A 90 7.66 -6.04 -3.71
N VAL A 91 7.93 -4.77 -3.35
CA VAL A 91 8.97 -4.42 -2.38
C VAL A 91 8.32 -4.17 -1.02
N PRO A 92 8.53 -5.03 0.00
CA PRO A 92 7.99 -4.81 1.33
C PRO A 92 8.70 -3.62 2.01
N ILE A 93 7.92 -2.73 2.62
CA ILE A 93 8.43 -1.55 3.33
C ILE A 93 7.89 -1.57 4.76
N SER A 94 8.79 -1.55 5.74
CA SER A 94 8.45 -1.41 7.16
C SER A 94 8.63 0.05 7.57
N VAL A 95 7.59 0.64 8.16
CA VAL A 95 7.61 2.03 8.64
C VAL A 95 7.49 2.01 10.15
N VAL A 96 8.52 2.49 10.84
CA VAL A 96 8.63 2.47 12.30
C VAL A 96 8.46 3.88 12.84
N GLY A 97 7.67 4.03 13.91
CA GLY A 97 7.56 5.28 14.69
C GLY A 97 6.57 6.32 14.15
N ALA A 98 6.08 6.16 12.92
CA ALA A 98 5.13 7.12 12.32
C ALA A 98 3.83 7.30 13.14
N HIS A 99 3.39 6.26 13.85
CA HIS A 99 2.18 6.30 14.68
C HIS A 99 2.35 7.12 15.98
N HIS A 100 3.58 7.37 16.45
CA HIS A 100 3.85 8.28 17.57
C HIS A 100 3.79 9.75 17.15
N ILE A 101 4.12 10.04 15.90
CA ILE A 101 4.16 11.39 15.32
C ILE A 101 2.75 11.87 14.97
N LEU A 102 1.98 11.06 14.26
CA LEU A 102 0.60 11.40 13.88
C LEU A 102 -0.33 10.21 14.14
N ARG A 103 -0.94 10.24 15.32
CA ARG A 103 -1.89 9.21 15.75
C ARG A 103 -3.16 9.24 14.92
N LYS A 104 -3.88 8.11 14.91
CA LYS A 104 -5.15 7.99 14.19
C LYS A 104 -6.19 8.93 14.84
N ASN A 105 -6.93 9.66 14.00
CA ASN A 105 -7.95 10.63 14.41
C ASN A 105 -7.45 11.86 15.19
N GLU A 106 -6.14 12.02 15.30
CA GLU A 106 -5.54 13.24 15.85
C GLU A 106 -5.05 14.14 14.70
N PHE A 107 -5.08 15.45 14.94
CA PHE A 107 -4.55 16.46 14.02
C PHE A 107 -3.21 17.04 14.49
N ALA A 108 -2.85 16.82 15.76
CA ALA A 108 -1.58 17.25 16.31
C ALA A 108 -0.44 16.37 15.77
N ILE A 109 0.63 17.01 15.33
CA ILE A 109 1.86 16.36 14.89
C ILE A 109 2.88 16.52 16.02
N HIS A 110 3.47 15.41 16.45
CA HIS A 110 4.50 15.39 17.49
C HIS A 110 5.89 15.21 16.87
N PRO A 111 6.93 15.87 17.40
CA PRO A 111 8.31 15.59 16.99
C PRO A 111 8.68 14.11 17.23
N GLY A 112 9.44 13.54 16.32
CA GLY A 112 9.90 12.15 16.42
C GLY A 112 10.64 11.71 15.17
N GLU A 113 11.15 10.48 15.20
CA GLU A 113 11.85 9.86 14.07
C GLU A 113 10.96 8.84 13.37
N ILE A 114 11.01 8.81 12.03
CA ILE A 114 10.41 7.76 11.21
C ILE A 114 11.52 6.99 10.54
N LEU A 115 11.64 5.71 10.88
CA LEU A 115 12.56 4.80 10.21
C LEU A 115 11.82 4.01 9.13
N VAL A 116 12.32 4.09 7.89
CA VAL A 116 11.78 3.38 6.73
C VAL A 116 12.77 2.31 6.30
N LYS A 117 12.35 1.05 6.32
CA LYS A 117 13.19 -0.10 5.93
C LYS A 117 12.62 -0.75 4.67
N PHE A 118 13.44 -0.87 3.64
CA PHE A 118 13.12 -1.60 2.42
C PHE A 118 13.64 -3.03 2.54
N SER A 119 12.77 -4.00 2.33
CA SER A 119 13.14 -5.42 2.29
C SER A 119 13.41 -5.87 0.84
N PRO A 120 14.07 -7.03 0.64
CA PRO A 120 14.25 -7.60 -0.69
C PRO A 120 12.92 -7.73 -1.44
N ALA A 121 12.95 -7.43 -2.75
CA ALA A 121 11.79 -7.56 -3.60
C ALA A 121 11.30 -9.02 -3.66
N ILE A 122 9.99 -9.20 -3.63
CA ILE A 122 9.33 -10.49 -3.83
C ILE A 122 8.75 -10.50 -5.23
N ASP A 123 9.22 -11.43 -6.06
CA ASP A 123 8.73 -11.61 -7.42
C ASP A 123 7.29 -12.15 -7.41
N ALA A 124 6.32 -11.33 -7.83
CA ALA A 124 4.92 -11.73 -7.91
C ALA A 124 4.63 -12.56 -9.17
N SER A 125 5.49 -12.53 -10.20
CA SER A 125 5.29 -13.30 -11.44
C SER A 125 5.37 -14.82 -11.20
N ALA A 126 6.05 -15.23 -10.12
CA ALA A 126 6.13 -16.61 -9.67
C ALA A 126 4.82 -17.14 -9.04
N TYR A 127 3.81 -16.28 -8.84
CA TYR A 127 2.56 -16.63 -8.17
C TYR A 127 1.39 -16.65 -9.16
N LYS A 128 0.51 -17.65 -9.02
CA LYS A 128 -0.81 -17.66 -9.69
C LYS A 128 -1.82 -16.87 -8.87
N LEU A 129 -2.91 -16.40 -9.50
CA LEU A 129 -3.98 -15.67 -8.81
C LEU A 129 -4.60 -16.44 -7.63
N ALA A 130 -4.66 -17.77 -7.72
CA ALA A 130 -5.09 -18.65 -6.63
C ALA A 130 -4.20 -18.51 -5.38
N GLN A 131 -2.93 -18.16 -5.56
CA GLN A 131 -1.90 -18.03 -4.51
C GLN A 131 -1.75 -16.59 -3.98
N ARG A 132 -2.67 -15.66 -4.33
CA ARG A 132 -2.66 -14.27 -3.83
C ARG A 132 -2.56 -14.15 -2.31
N ASP A 133 -3.13 -15.12 -1.59
CA ASP A 133 -3.10 -15.18 -0.13
C ASP A 133 -1.72 -15.54 0.40
N ALA A 134 -1.02 -16.46 -0.28
CA ALA A 134 0.35 -16.82 0.06
C ALA A 134 1.31 -15.65 -0.20
N LEU A 135 1.13 -14.91 -1.30
CA LEU A 135 1.91 -13.69 -1.57
C LEU A 135 1.65 -12.63 -0.49
N ALA A 136 0.38 -12.38 -0.15
CA ALA A 136 0.01 -11.43 0.89
C ALA A 136 0.64 -11.79 2.25
N ALA A 137 0.58 -13.06 2.65
CA ALA A 137 1.18 -13.55 3.89
C ALA A 137 2.70 -13.41 3.88
N ARG A 138 3.38 -13.74 2.77
CA ARG A 138 4.84 -13.58 2.63
C ARG A 138 5.27 -12.12 2.76
N VAL A 139 4.56 -11.21 2.08
CA VAL A 139 4.85 -9.77 2.16
C VAL A 139 4.55 -9.24 3.56
N HIS A 140 3.45 -9.67 4.20
CA HIS A 140 3.13 -9.31 5.57
C HIS A 140 4.22 -9.74 6.56
N ALA A 141 4.70 -10.98 6.45
CA ALA A 141 5.79 -11.48 7.28
C ALA A 141 7.09 -10.68 7.06
N ALA A 142 7.41 -10.34 5.81
CA ALA A 142 8.58 -9.51 5.51
C ALA A 142 8.47 -8.10 6.11
N VAL A 143 7.29 -7.47 6.05
CA VAL A 143 7.03 -6.19 6.72
C VAL A 143 7.17 -6.33 8.23
N ALA A 144 6.55 -7.35 8.82
CA ALA A 144 6.60 -7.60 10.27
C ALA A 144 8.03 -7.81 10.78
N ALA A 145 8.87 -8.51 10.04
CA ALA A 145 10.27 -8.75 10.40
C ALA A 145 11.11 -7.45 10.48
N GLY A 146 10.71 -6.40 9.76
CA GLY A 146 11.37 -5.09 9.85
C GLY A 146 10.88 -4.20 10.99
N LEU A 147 9.78 -4.58 11.68
CA LEU A 147 9.15 -3.79 12.74
C LEU A 147 9.64 -4.19 14.14
N PRO A 148 9.73 -3.22 15.08
CA PRO A 148 10.02 -3.52 16.48
C PRO A 148 8.85 -4.26 17.16
N PRO A 149 9.09 -4.96 18.29
CA PRO A 149 8.09 -5.84 18.94
C PRO A 149 6.76 -5.15 19.29
N ASP A 150 6.78 -3.87 19.63
CA ASP A 150 5.61 -3.05 19.95
C ASP A 150 4.72 -2.75 18.73
N GLN A 151 5.27 -2.84 17.51
CA GLN A 151 4.58 -2.59 16.24
C GLN A 151 4.33 -3.85 15.42
N GLN A 152 4.81 -5.01 15.87
CA GLN A 152 4.51 -6.30 15.27
C GLN A 152 3.01 -6.67 15.43
N PRO A 153 2.48 -7.54 14.55
CA PRO A 153 1.12 -8.05 14.67
C PRO A 153 0.83 -8.61 16.07
N LYS A 154 -0.42 -8.51 16.53
CA LYS A 154 -0.82 -9.22 17.75
C LYS A 154 -0.78 -10.73 17.50
N ALA A 155 -0.24 -11.46 18.48
CA ALA A 155 -0.31 -12.92 18.53
C ALA A 155 -1.76 -13.41 18.61
#